data_AF-A0A7J4NCT5-F1
#
_entry.id   AF-A0A7J4NCT5-F1
#
_cell.length_a   1.000
_cell.length_b   1.000
_cell.length_c   1.000
_cell.angle_alpha   90.00
_cell.angle_beta   90.00
_cell.angle_gamma   90.00
#
_symmetry.space_group_name_H-M   'P 1'
#
loop_
_entity.id
_entity.type
_entity.pdbx_description
1 polymer ?
#
loop_
_entity_poly.entity_id
_entity_poly.type
_entity_poly.pdbx_seq_one_letter_code
_entity_poly.pdbx_strand_id
1 'polypeptide(L)'
;ASEDLDYETAANKRDLIAAVNTTVSQQVIHSRFYQDCDAVGFASVADIAVVVILYTKDGIIQGQVSYPLIHRGDVVASVSLVLSEHYSNRRPPKTLLVPAPLSDSLTDWLKERRGAKVEVRNPQRGELANLRGMADKNAEIQAQRQTTRRSGSLEQTAANEAAKLHGFDSLDHIVCFDMAQLQGNERVGAAVVLRNGRPAKKEYRTYRIKTEAVDDLRMMQEVVQRWLKRQEEWPDLLLLDGGKVHLSHVNSTLEENGVSGRFPVAALAKKEETLWRIDAEPVVLDRRSRVLIHARDEAHRFVNTYHRKRRSKGGLKSPLEEVEGLGAKKIQSLLRHFGGMKGIEHATIAELAIAPGIGKSLAARIYEHLH
;
A
#
# COMPACT_ATOMS: atom_id res chain seq x y z
N ALA A 1 -11.27 -2.29 48.60
CA ALA A 1 -11.74 -3.46 47.82
C ALA A 1 -13.17 -3.24 47.31
N SER A 2 -14.20 -3.09 48.16
CA SER A 2 -15.57 -2.82 47.68
C SER A 2 -15.74 -1.41 47.10
N GLU A 3 -15.13 -0.39 47.72
CA GLU A 3 -15.26 1.00 47.25
C GLU A 3 -14.61 1.22 45.88
N ASP A 4 -13.42 0.66 45.63
CA ASP A 4 -12.74 0.76 44.33
C ASP A 4 -13.52 0.10 43.19
N LEU A 5 -14.19 -1.02 43.49
CA LEU A 5 -15.08 -1.72 42.55
C LEU A 5 -16.31 -0.87 42.22
N ASP A 6 -16.86 -0.15 43.20
CA ASP A 6 -18.00 0.75 42.97
C ASP A 6 -17.60 1.99 42.15
N TYR A 7 -16.38 2.53 42.33
CA TYR A 7 -15.86 3.63 41.52
C TYR A 7 -15.62 3.23 40.07
N GLU A 8 -15.03 2.06 39.80
CA GLU A 8 -14.86 1.54 38.43
C GLU A 8 -16.21 1.22 37.78
N THR A 9 -17.17 0.68 38.54
CA THR A 9 -18.50 0.38 38.03
C THR A 9 -19.29 1.65 37.73
N ALA A 10 -19.14 2.69 38.56
CA ALA A 10 -19.74 4.00 38.33
C ALA A 10 -19.13 4.72 37.13
N ALA A 11 -17.80 4.66 36.96
CA ALA A 11 -17.10 5.20 35.80
C ALA A 11 -17.56 4.51 34.51
N ASN A 12 -17.59 3.17 34.50
CA ASN A 12 -18.09 2.39 33.36
C ASN A 12 -19.55 2.69 33.03
N LYS A 13 -20.43 2.83 34.03
CA LYS A 13 -21.84 3.21 33.82
C LYS A 13 -21.96 4.64 33.29
N ARG A 14 -21.17 5.58 33.80
CA ARG A 14 -21.14 6.97 33.33
C ARG A 14 -20.64 7.05 31.89
N ASP A 15 -19.62 6.28 31.54
CA ASP A 15 -19.08 6.19 30.18
C ASP A 15 -20.04 5.46 29.24
N LEU A 16 -20.77 4.44 29.70
CA LEU A 16 -21.86 3.82 28.96
C LEU A 16 -23.02 4.80 28.73
N ILE A 17 -23.42 5.56 29.75
CA ILE A 17 -24.47 6.59 29.63
C ILE A 17 -24.02 7.69 28.67
N ALA A 18 -22.76 8.12 28.75
CA ALA A 18 -22.18 9.08 27.81
C ALA A 18 -22.15 8.50 26.38
N ALA A 19 -21.71 7.25 26.20
CA ALA A 19 -21.67 6.56 24.91
C ALA A 19 -23.07 6.34 24.32
N VAL A 20 -24.07 5.98 25.14
CA VAL A 20 -25.48 5.85 24.74
C VAL A 20 -26.06 7.21 24.37
N ASN A 21 -25.81 8.26 25.15
CA ASN A 21 -26.24 9.62 24.82
C ASN A 21 -25.53 10.19 23.57
N THR A 22 -24.34 9.70 23.25
CA THR A 22 -23.60 10.08 22.02
C THR A 22 -24.04 9.25 20.81
N THR A 23 -24.56 8.05 21.04
CA THR A 23 -25.05 7.12 19.98
C THR A 23 -26.54 7.31 19.67
N VAL A 24 -27.31 7.88 20.60
CA VAL A 24 -28.75 8.12 20.45
C VAL A 24 -29.03 9.60 20.56
N SER A 25 -28.76 10.33 19.48
CA SER A 25 -29.66 11.40 19.06
C SER A 25 -29.98 11.19 17.58
N GLN A 26 -30.94 10.31 17.31
CA GLN A 26 -31.77 10.40 16.11
C GLN A 26 -32.69 11.62 16.22
N GLN A 27 -32.15 12.79 16.57
CA GLN A 27 -32.89 14.02 16.37
C GLN A 27 -32.96 14.20 14.86
N VAL A 28 -34.18 14.23 14.33
CA VAL A 28 -34.39 14.67 12.96
C VAL A 28 -33.96 16.13 12.92
N ILE A 29 -32.77 16.39 12.38
CA ILE A 29 -32.23 17.74 12.33
C ILE A 29 -32.88 18.45 11.14
N HIS A 30 -33.77 19.38 11.46
CA HIS A 30 -34.40 20.26 10.48
C HIS A 30 -33.56 21.52 10.29
N SER A 31 -33.14 21.80 9.06
CA SER A 31 -32.55 23.08 8.71
C SER A 31 -32.95 23.47 7.29
N ARG A 32 -33.41 24.72 7.12
CA ARG A 32 -33.76 25.28 5.80
C ARG A 32 -32.58 25.31 4.83
N PHE A 33 -31.36 25.13 5.32
CA PHE A 33 -30.13 25.13 4.52
C PHE A 33 -29.78 23.74 3.97
N TYR A 34 -30.41 22.66 4.44
CA TYR A 34 -30.13 21.27 4.04
C TYR A 34 -31.00 20.86 2.85
N GLN A 35 -30.94 21.67 1.79
CA GLN A 35 -31.76 21.53 0.59
C GLN A 35 -30.98 20.77 -0.47
N ASP A 36 -31.33 19.49 -0.69
CA ASP A 36 -30.74 18.63 -1.73
C ASP A 36 -29.21 18.68 -1.70
N CYS A 37 -28.65 18.40 -0.52
CA CYS A 37 -27.20 18.39 -0.33
C CYS A 37 -26.74 17.14 0.42
N ASP A 38 -25.58 16.63 0.03
CA ASP A 38 -24.92 15.57 0.80
C ASP A 38 -23.69 16.14 1.50
N ALA A 39 -23.45 15.68 2.71
CA ALA A 39 -22.29 16.09 3.49
C ALA A 39 -21.34 14.92 3.70
N VAL A 40 -20.11 15.10 3.24
CA VAL A 40 -19.04 14.14 3.34
C VAL A 40 -18.19 14.50 4.56
N GLY A 41 -18.07 13.55 5.47
CA GLY A 41 -17.18 13.61 6.61
C GLY A 41 -16.04 12.62 6.49
N PHE A 42 -14.90 12.95 7.09
CA PHE A 42 -13.71 12.10 7.07
C PHE A 42 -13.05 12.07 8.45
N ALA A 43 -12.69 10.87 8.90
CA ALA A 43 -11.83 10.69 10.06
C ALA A 43 -10.89 9.51 9.86
N SER A 44 -9.71 9.58 10.46
CA SER A 44 -8.70 8.51 10.40
C SER A 44 -8.10 8.24 11.78
N VAL A 45 -7.87 6.97 12.07
CA VAL A 45 -7.12 6.48 13.23
C VAL A 45 -6.05 5.53 12.71
N ALA A 46 -4.77 5.86 12.91
CA ALA A 46 -3.64 5.18 12.29
C ALA A 46 -3.77 5.12 10.75
N ASP A 47 -3.79 3.93 10.15
CA ASP A 47 -3.93 3.69 8.72
C ASP A 47 -5.37 3.39 8.29
N ILE A 48 -6.33 3.42 9.21
CA ILE A 48 -7.76 3.23 8.93
C ILE A 48 -8.42 4.59 8.85
N ALA A 49 -9.15 4.85 7.77
CA ALA A 49 -10.09 5.95 7.70
C ALA A 49 -11.51 5.47 7.44
N VAL A 50 -12.46 6.29 7.85
CA VAL A 50 -13.87 6.15 7.52
C VAL A 50 -14.32 7.45 6.85
N VAL A 51 -14.93 7.32 5.68
CA VAL A 51 -15.68 8.40 5.05
C VAL A 51 -17.16 8.16 5.33
N VAL A 52 -17.85 9.17 5.86
CA VAL A 52 -19.30 9.14 6.07
C VAL A 52 -19.94 10.09 5.09
N ILE A 53 -21.05 9.68 4.47
CA ILE A 53 -21.88 10.56 3.65
C ILE A 53 -23.25 10.64 4.30
N LEU A 54 -23.65 11.84 4.70
CA LEU A 54 -25.00 12.15 5.16
C LEU A 54 -25.85 12.62 3.97
N TYR A 55 -27.04 12.05 3.83
CA TYR A 55 -27.99 12.44 2.80
C TYR A 55 -28.96 13.46 3.37
N THR A 56 -29.16 14.58 2.67
CA THR A 56 -30.20 15.53 3.05
C THR A 56 -31.16 15.84 1.92
N LYS A 57 -32.44 15.90 2.27
CA LYS A 57 -33.52 16.24 1.35
C LYS A 57 -34.61 16.98 2.11
N ASP A 58 -35.16 18.02 1.48
CA ASP A 58 -36.25 18.83 2.03
C ASP A 58 -35.95 19.38 3.44
N GLY A 59 -34.68 19.73 3.70
CA GLY A 59 -34.24 20.30 4.97
C GLY A 59 -33.99 19.27 6.08
N ILE A 60 -34.02 17.97 5.78
CA ILE A 60 -33.92 16.87 6.74
C ILE A 60 -32.77 15.93 6.37
N ILE A 61 -32.02 15.48 7.37
CA ILE A 61 -31.05 14.38 7.21
C ILE A 61 -31.83 13.06 7.09
N GLN A 62 -31.83 12.46 5.90
CA GLN A 62 -32.59 11.24 5.61
C GLN A 62 -31.87 9.97 6.05
N GLY A 63 -30.54 10.02 6.15
CA GLY A 63 -29.75 8.86 6.54
C GLY A 63 -28.26 9.08 6.32
N GLN A 64 -27.51 8.00 6.50
CA GLN A 64 -26.07 8.01 6.31
C GLN A 64 -25.57 6.69 5.72
N VAL A 65 -24.43 6.75 5.06
CA VAL A 65 -23.62 5.59 4.68
C VAL A 65 -22.18 5.81 5.12
N SER A 66 -21.45 4.73 5.37
CA SER A 66 -20.04 4.81 5.71
C SER A 66 -19.17 3.87 4.87
N TYR A 67 -17.96 4.34 4.61
CA TYR A 67 -16.97 3.71 3.77
C TYR A 67 -15.66 3.60 4.54
N PRO A 68 -15.34 2.44 5.13
CA PRO A 68 -14.02 2.23 5.66
C PRO A 68 -13.01 2.00 4.54
N LEU A 69 -11.83 2.57 4.71
CA LEU A 69 -10.72 2.39 3.78
C LEU A 69 -9.37 2.50 4.49
N ILE A 70 -8.32 2.10 3.78
CA ILE A 70 -6.94 2.34 4.20
C ILE A 70 -6.55 3.75 3.78
N HIS A 71 -6.13 4.57 4.74
CA HIS A 71 -5.67 5.92 4.53
C HIS A 71 -4.15 6.00 4.55
N ARG A 72 -3.59 6.66 3.53
CA ARG A 72 -2.13 6.80 3.32
C ARG A 72 -1.66 8.25 3.37
N GLY A 73 -2.32 9.09 4.16
CA GLY A 73 -1.92 10.48 4.40
C GLY A 73 -2.53 11.52 3.44
N ASP A 74 -3.25 11.10 2.41
CA ASP A 74 -3.94 12.00 1.48
C ASP A 74 -5.47 11.88 1.61
N VAL A 75 -6.08 12.92 2.21
CA VAL A 75 -7.52 13.01 2.43
C VAL A 75 -8.27 13.21 1.12
N VAL A 76 -7.72 14.00 0.19
CA VAL A 76 -8.36 14.29 -1.10
C VAL A 76 -8.45 13.00 -1.91
N ALA A 77 -7.37 12.23 -1.98
CA ALA A 77 -7.36 10.93 -2.65
C ALA A 77 -8.35 9.94 -2.00
N SER A 78 -8.37 9.89 -0.67
CA SER A 78 -9.25 9.03 0.13
C SER A 78 -10.72 9.32 -0.13
N VAL A 79 -11.11 10.59 -0.06
CA VAL A 79 -12.48 11.05 -0.31
C VAL A 79 -12.85 10.88 -1.77
N SER A 80 -11.95 11.21 -2.70
CA SER A 80 -12.19 11.06 -4.15
C SER A 80 -12.47 9.62 -4.54
N LEU A 81 -11.72 8.66 -3.99
CA LEU A 81 -11.95 7.23 -4.19
C LEU A 81 -13.38 6.84 -3.77
N VAL A 82 -13.79 7.26 -2.57
CA VAL A 82 -15.11 6.95 -2.04
C VAL A 82 -16.21 7.61 -2.85
N LEU A 83 -16.05 8.86 -3.27
CA LEU A 83 -17.08 9.57 -4.05
C LEU A 83 -17.26 8.97 -5.45
N SER A 84 -16.16 8.61 -6.12
CA SER A 84 -16.22 7.92 -7.41
C SER A 84 -16.98 6.60 -7.30
N GLU A 85 -16.74 5.84 -6.24
CA GLU A 85 -17.47 4.60 -5.98
C GLU A 85 -18.95 4.89 -5.63
N HIS A 86 -19.20 5.84 -4.74
CA HIS A 86 -20.53 6.15 -4.24
C HIS A 86 -21.49 6.58 -5.35
N TYR A 87 -21.02 7.48 -6.22
CA TYR A 87 -21.83 8.04 -7.30
C TYR A 87 -21.70 7.26 -8.63
N SER A 88 -20.93 6.16 -8.64
CA SER A 88 -20.82 5.28 -9.83
C SER A 88 -22.17 4.76 -10.30
N ASN A 89 -23.14 4.57 -9.39
CA ASN A 89 -24.50 4.08 -9.66
C ASN A 89 -25.59 4.93 -8.99
N ARG A 90 -25.25 6.14 -8.52
CA ARG A 90 -26.17 7.05 -7.84
C ARG A 90 -26.11 8.43 -8.46
N ARG A 91 -27.19 9.18 -8.36
CA ARG A 91 -27.25 10.56 -8.84
C ARG A 91 -26.69 11.51 -7.77
N PRO A 92 -25.67 12.34 -8.06
CA PRO A 92 -25.15 13.34 -7.12
C PRO A 92 -26.18 14.45 -6.73
N PRO A 93 -26.07 15.03 -5.52
CA PRO A 93 -26.97 16.08 -4.99
C PRO A 93 -26.67 17.48 -5.56
N LYS A 94 -27.54 18.50 -5.29
CA LYS A 94 -27.34 19.94 -5.67
C LYS A 94 -26.01 20.46 -5.19
N THR A 95 -25.77 20.23 -3.92
CA THR A 95 -24.58 20.69 -3.26
C THR A 95 -23.90 19.51 -2.58
N LEU A 96 -22.59 19.37 -2.79
CA LEU A 96 -21.77 18.37 -2.13
C LEU A 96 -20.82 19.08 -1.18
N LEU A 97 -20.96 18.83 0.12
CA LEU A 97 -20.08 19.39 1.14
C LEU A 97 -18.94 18.41 1.39
N VAL A 98 -17.69 18.87 1.27
CA VAL A 98 -16.51 18.02 1.34
C VAL A 98 -15.52 18.52 2.40
N PRO A 99 -14.73 17.63 3.03
CA PRO A 99 -13.75 18.03 4.05
C PRO A 99 -12.49 18.67 3.43
N ALA A 100 -12.21 18.38 2.17
CA ALA A 100 -11.08 18.93 1.41
C ALA A 100 -11.50 19.24 -0.04
N PRO A 101 -10.86 20.21 -0.71
CA PRO A 101 -11.12 20.50 -2.12
C PRO A 101 -10.89 19.27 -3.00
N LEU A 102 -11.83 19.01 -3.92
CA LEU A 102 -11.71 17.93 -4.91
C LEU A 102 -10.94 18.42 -6.14
N SER A 103 -10.43 17.48 -6.96
CA SER A 103 -9.88 17.82 -8.26
C SER A 103 -10.98 18.31 -9.23
N ASP A 104 -10.58 19.12 -10.21
CA ASP A 104 -11.48 19.59 -11.26
C ASP A 104 -12.08 18.41 -12.05
N SER A 105 -11.26 17.40 -12.35
CA SER A 105 -11.69 16.19 -13.05
C SER A 105 -12.82 15.44 -12.35
N LEU A 106 -12.75 15.28 -11.02
CA LEU A 106 -13.81 14.62 -10.26
C LEU A 106 -15.05 15.50 -10.18
N THR A 107 -14.86 16.81 -10.03
CA THR A 107 -15.96 17.77 -10.01
C THR A 107 -16.73 17.77 -11.33
N ASP A 108 -16.04 17.68 -12.45
CA ASP A 108 -16.66 17.60 -13.79
C ASP A 108 -17.35 16.25 -14.01
N TRP A 109 -16.74 15.15 -13.59
CA TRP A 109 -17.37 13.83 -13.61
C TRP A 109 -18.68 13.80 -12.80
N LEU A 110 -18.72 14.44 -11.63
CA LEU A 110 -19.95 14.55 -10.82
C LEU A 110 -21.05 15.36 -11.55
N LYS A 111 -20.69 16.43 -12.27
CA LYS A 111 -21.64 17.22 -13.08
C LYS A 111 -22.24 16.36 -14.20
N GLU A 112 -21.39 15.63 -14.93
CA GLU A 112 -21.82 14.73 -15.99
C GLU A 112 -22.73 13.64 -15.43
N ARG A 113 -22.33 12.98 -14.34
CA ARG A 113 -23.09 11.91 -13.68
C ARG A 113 -24.48 12.35 -13.25
N ARG A 114 -24.63 13.62 -12.90
CA ARG A 114 -25.92 14.19 -12.52
C ARG A 114 -26.78 14.60 -13.72
N GLY A 115 -26.16 15.02 -14.82
CA GLY A 115 -26.79 15.73 -15.93
C GLY A 115 -27.15 17.19 -15.61
N ALA A 116 -26.56 17.77 -14.56
CA ALA A 116 -26.81 19.16 -14.13
C ALA A 116 -25.64 19.68 -13.28
N LYS A 117 -25.61 21.00 -13.01
CA LYS A 117 -24.59 21.60 -12.15
C LYS A 117 -24.56 20.93 -10.77
N VAL A 118 -23.37 20.54 -10.32
CA VAL A 118 -23.08 20.11 -8.94
C VAL A 118 -22.19 21.17 -8.32
N GLU A 119 -22.60 21.68 -7.16
CA GLU A 119 -21.81 22.65 -6.42
C GLU A 119 -21.01 21.96 -5.31
N VAL A 120 -19.70 21.87 -5.48
CA VAL A 120 -18.80 21.31 -4.46
C VAL A 120 -18.34 22.43 -3.54
N ARG A 121 -18.57 22.29 -2.23
CA ARG A 121 -18.20 23.30 -1.22
C ARG A 121 -17.39 22.68 -0.09
N ASN A 122 -16.38 23.38 0.40
CA ASN A 122 -15.70 23.05 1.67
C ASN A 122 -16.06 24.10 2.73
N PRO A 123 -17.25 24.02 3.35
CA PRO A 123 -17.72 25.04 4.29
C PRO A 123 -16.89 25.02 5.57
N GLN A 124 -16.42 26.20 5.99
CA GLN A 124 -15.65 26.37 7.24
C GLN A 124 -16.48 26.94 8.40
N ARG A 125 -17.64 27.55 8.10
CA ARG A 125 -18.52 28.18 9.10
C ARG A 125 -19.99 28.15 8.66
N GLY A 126 -20.90 28.29 9.63
CA GLY A 126 -22.34 28.35 9.41
C GLY A 126 -23.02 26.97 9.30
N GLU A 127 -24.30 26.97 8.92
CA GLU A 127 -25.17 25.78 8.95
C GLU A 127 -24.67 24.60 8.10
N LEU A 128 -24.10 24.86 6.92
CA LEU A 128 -23.51 23.81 6.08
C LEU A 128 -22.22 23.25 6.69
N ALA A 129 -21.45 24.07 7.42
CA ALA A 129 -20.28 23.59 8.16
C ALA A 129 -20.72 22.73 9.35
N ASN A 130 -21.84 23.06 10.01
CA ASN A 130 -22.42 22.21 11.05
C ASN A 130 -22.80 20.83 10.49
N LEU A 131 -23.45 20.79 9.31
CA LEU A 131 -23.80 19.53 8.64
C LEU A 131 -22.57 18.68 8.29
N ARG A 132 -21.53 19.31 7.73
CA ARG A 132 -20.25 18.63 7.48
C ARG A 132 -19.59 18.15 8.77
N GLY A 133 -19.60 18.97 9.82
CA GLY A 133 -19.08 18.64 11.14
C GLY A 133 -19.79 17.45 11.79
N MET A 134 -21.10 17.30 11.55
CA MET A 134 -21.84 16.09 11.96
C MET A 134 -21.37 14.85 11.21
N ALA A 135 -21.14 14.97 9.90
CA ALA A 135 -20.56 13.87 9.12
C ALA A 135 -19.14 13.51 9.62
N ASP A 136 -18.31 14.51 9.93
CA ASP A 136 -16.95 14.34 10.48
C ASP A 136 -17.01 13.61 11.84
N LYS A 137 -17.92 14.01 12.73
CA LYS A 137 -18.11 13.37 14.04
C LYS A 137 -18.62 11.93 13.91
N ASN A 138 -19.50 11.66 12.96
CA ASN A 138 -19.96 10.30 12.68
C ASN A 138 -18.81 9.44 12.13
N ALA A 139 -17.95 10.01 11.28
CA ALA A 139 -16.76 9.33 10.78
C ALA A 139 -15.79 9.02 11.92
N GLU A 140 -15.59 9.95 12.86
CA GLU A 140 -14.70 9.76 14.02
C GLU A 140 -15.20 8.62 14.93
N ILE A 141 -16.49 8.63 15.29
CA ILE A 141 -17.12 7.57 16.10
C ILE A 141 -16.96 6.21 15.40
N GLN A 142 -17.14 6.17 14.07
CA GLN A 142 -17.00 4.92 13.32
C GLN A 142 -15.54 4.47 13.17
N ALA A 143 -14.60 5.39 12.97
CA ALA A 143 -13.18 5.08 12.90
C ALA A 143 -12.69 4.48 14.24
N GLN A 144 -13.04 5.12 15.37
CA GLN A 144 -12.75 4.61 16.70
C GLN A 144 -13.41 3.24 16.95
N ARG A 145 -14.69 3.08 16.61
CA ARG A 145 -15.38 1.78 16.70
C ARG A 145 -14.74 0.71 15.82
N GLN A 146 -14.22 1.06 14.65
CA GLN A 146 -13.51 0.10 13.80
C GLN A 146 -12.16 -0.29 14.38
N THR A 147 -11.51 0.57 15.16
CA THR A 147 -10.33 0.22 15.94
C THR A 147 -10.70 -0.72 17.11
N THR A 148 -11.84 -0.48 17.79
CA THR A 148 -12.25 -1.25 18.99
C THR A 148 -12.99 -2.57 18.69
N ARG A 149 -13.86 -2.63 17.67
CA ARG A 149 -14.63 -3.84 17.30
C ARG A 149 -13.80 -4.88 16.53
N ARG A 150 -12.59 -4.54 16.08
CA ARG A 150 -11.72 -5.40 15.27
C ARG A 150 -10.62 -6.06 16.10
N SER A 151 -11.02 -6.91 17.04
CA SER A 151 -10.12 -7.94 17.56
C SER A 151 -9.67 -8.93 16.46
N GLY A 152 -10.33 -8.95 15.30
CA GLY A 152 -9.82 -9.51 14.04
C GLY A 152 -9.25 -8.42 13.12
N SER A 153 -8.03 -8.62 12.61
CA SER A 153 -7.35 -7.73 11.67
C SER A 153 -8.24 -7.44 10.44
N LEU A 154 -8.34 -6.17 10.04
CA LEU A 154 -8.99 -5.72 8.80
C LEU A 154 -8.56 -6.56 7.59
N GLU A 155 -7.26 -6.81 7.59
CA GLU A 155 -6.53 -7.54 6.58
C GLU A 155 -6.95 -9.00 6.55
N GLN A 156 -7.21 -9.61 7.71
CA GLN A 156 -7.82 -10.94 7.82
C GLN A 156 -9.23 -10.97 7.23
N THR A 157 -10.03 -9.93 7.45
CA THR A 157 -11.37 -9.86 6.86
C THR A 157 -11.30 -9.78 5.34
N ALA A 158 -10.39 -8.97 4.80
CA ALA A 158 -10.15 -8.88 3.37
C ALA A 158 -9.63 -10.22 2.79
N ALA A 159 -8.77 -10.94 3.53
CA ALA A 159 -8.34 -12.28 3.17
C ALA A 159 -9.52 -13.26 3.09
N ASN A 160 -10.39 -13.26 4.10
CA ASN A 160 -11.57 -14.11 4.16
C ASN A 160 -12.58 -13.82 3.03
N GLU A 161 -12.79 -12.54 2.69
CA GLU A 161 -13.65 -12.14 1.58
C GLU A 161 -13.09 -12.59 0.24
N ALA A 162 -11.79 -12.41 0.01
CA ALA A 162 -11.11 -12.87 -1.19
C ALA A 162 -11.13 -14.40 -1.31
N ALA A 163 -10.92 -15.13 -0.21
CA ALA A 163 -10.97 -16.59 -0.19
C ALA A 163 -12.33 -17.09 -0.67
N LYS A 164 -13.42 -16.56 -0.08
CA LYS A 164 -14.79 -16.90 -0.46
C LYS A 164 -15.10 -16.55 -1.92
N LEU A 165 -14.67 -15.38 -2.39
CA LEU A 165 -14.97 -14.91 -3.74
C LEU A 165 -14.32 -15.80 -4.80
N HIS A 166 -13.11 -16.30 -4.55
CA HIS A 166 -12.33 -17.09 -5.50
C HIS A 166 -12.37 -18.60 -5.22
N GLY A 167 -13.15 -19.04 -4.22
CA GLY A 167 -13.30 -20.45 -3.88
C GLY A 167 -12.02 -21.09 -3.32
N PHE A 168 -11.24 -20.34 -2.53
CA PHE A 168 -10.17 -20.89 -1.70
C PHE A 168 -10.71 -21.24 -0.31
N ASP A 169 -10.16 -22.28 0.32
CA ASP A 169 -10.55 -22.69 1.68
C ASP A 169 -10.22 -21.58 2.71
N SER A 170 -9.02 -21.01 2.60
CA SER A 170 -8.57 -19.83 3.34
C SER A 170 -7.55 -19.04 2.53
N LEU A 171 -7.21 -17.83 2.99
CA LEU A 171 -6.10 -17.02 2.47
C LEU A 171 -5.30 -16.44 3.65
N ASP A 172 -5.16 -17.24 4.69
CA ASP A 172 -4.50 -16.89 5.95
C ASP A 172 -2.99 -17.01 5.79
N HIS A 173 -2.52 -17.87 4.88
CA HIS A 173 -1.12 -18.02 4.54
C HIS A 173 -0.91 -17.87 3.02
N ILE A 174 -0.47 -16.68 2.58
CA ILE A 174 -0.15 -16.42 1.17
C ILE A 174 1.36 -16.29 1.02
N VAL A 175 1.96 -17.02 0.09
CA VAL A 175 3.35 -16.84 -0.33
C VAL A 175 3.36 -16.24 -1.72
N CYS A 176 3.93 -15.06 -1.89
CA CYS A 176 4.02 -14.37 -3.17
C CYS A 176 5.47 -14.27 -3.67
N PHE A 177 5.69 -14.70 -4.92
CA PHE A 177 6.98 -14.61 -5.60
C PHE A 177 7.03 -13.46 -6.59
N ASP A 178 8.13 -12.72 -6.57
CA ASP A 178 8.47 -11.73 -7.59
C ASP A 178 9.92 -11.92 -8.05
N MET A 179 10.16 -11.64 -9.33
CA MET A 179 11.45 -11.80 -10.00
C MET A 179 11.94 -10.45 -10.48
N ALA A 180 13.21 -10.16 -10.25
CA ALA A 180 13.79 -8.95 -10.81
C ALA A 180 15.25 -9.11 -11.21
N GLN A 181 15.57 -8.35 -12.26
CA GLN A 181 16.90 -8.27 -12.85
C GLN A 181 17.64 -7.05 -12.27
N LEU A 182 18.83 -7.27 -11.71
CA LEU A 182 19.76 -6.16 -11.39
C LEU A 182 20.44 -5.70 -12.68
N GLN A 183 20.94 -4.46 -12.70
CA GLN A 183 21.94 -4.04 -13.68
C GLN A 183 23.18 -4.94 -13.54
N GLY A 184 23.57 -5.63 -14.63
CA GLY A 184 24.62 -6.66 -14.67
C GLY A 184 24.07 -8.08 -14.82
N ASN A 185 24.85 -9.09 -14.41
CA ASN A 185 24.49 -10.52 -14.49
C ASN A 185 23.82 -11.06 -13.22
N GLU A 186 23.56 -10.23 -12.20
CA GLU A 186 22.94 -10.72 -10.97
C GLU A 186 21.40 -10.68 -11.04
N ARG A 187 20.78 -11.80 -10.68
CA ARG A 187 19.32 -11.94 -10.68
C ARG A 187 18.84 -12.45 -9.33
N VAL A 188 17.69 -11.93 -8.89
CA VAL A 188 17.17 -12.17 -7.54
C VAL A 188 15.68 -12.45 -7.64
N GLY A 189 15.27 -13.60 -7.13
CA GLY A 189 13.87 -13.83 -6.77
C GLY A 189 13.63 -13.49 -5.31
N ALA A 190 12.43 -13.05 -4.97
CA ALA A 190 12.01 -12.95 -3.59
C ALA A 190 10.68 -13.67 -3.34
N ALA A 191 10.56 -14.18 -2.12
CA ALA A 191 9.33 -14.68 -1.56
C ALA A 191 8.92 -13.77 -0.39
N VAL A 192 7.74 -13.20 -0.47
CA VAL A 192 7.10 -12.51 0.66
C VAL A 192 5.95 -13.36 1.17
N VAL A 193 5.68 -13.23 2.47
CA VAL A 193 4.64 -14.02 3.14
C VAL A 193 3.62 -13.06 3.74
N LEU A 194 2.34 -13.30 3.51
CA LEU A 194 1.26 -12.69 4.26
C LEU A 194 0.68 -13.74 5.19
N ARG A 195 0.55 -13.38 6.46
CA ARG A 195 -0.20 -14.13 7.48
C ARG A 195 -1.43 -13.32 7.86
N ASN A 196 -2.62 -13.90 7.75
CA ASN A 196 -3.87 -13.27 8.15
C ASN A 196 -4.09 -11.92 7.43
N GLY A 197 -3.77 -11.88 6.14
CA GLY A 197 -3.76 -10.68 5.29
C GLY A 197 -2.63 -9.69 5.55
N ARG A 198 -1.74 -9.93 6.53
CA ARG A 198 -0.67 -9.00 6.92
C ARG A 198 0.73 -9.48 6.50
N PRO A 199 1.59 -8.57 6.02
CA PRO A 199 3.03 -8.80 5.80
C PRO A 199 3.78 -9.46 6.98
N ALA A 200 4.15 -10.73 6.83
CA ALA A 200 4.97 -11.50 7.77
C ALA A 200 6.47 -11.31 7.46
N LYS A 201 6.99 -10.09 7.67
CA LYS A 201 8.34 -9.67 7.23
C LYS A 201 9.50 -10.58 7.70
N LYS A 202 9.35 -11.28 8.83
CA LYS A 202 10.36 -12.22 9.35
C LYS A 202 10.50 -13.48 8.47
N GLU A 203 9.46 -13.83 7.73
CA GLU A 203 9.40 -15.00 6.86
C GLU A 203 9.85 -14.69 5.43
N TYR A 204 10.15 -13.41 5.11
CA TYR A 204 10.58 -13.02 3.77
C TYR A 204 11.92 -13.64 3.42
N ARG A 205 12.09 -14.07 2.18
CA ARG A 205 13.33 -14.67 1.69
C ARG A 205 13.71 -14.08 0.34
N THR A 206 15.02 -13.98 0.10
CA THR A 206 15.57 -13.65 -1.21
C THR A 206 16.45 -14.79 -1.69
N TYR A 207 16.42 -15.03 -2.99
CA TYR A 207 17.09 -16.12 -3.66
C TYR A 207 17.97 -15.53 -4.75
N ARG A 208 19.28 -15.53 -4.49
CA ARG A 208 20.25 -15.15 -5.51
C ARG A 208 20.41 -16.30 -6.51
N ILE A 209 20.28 -15.95 -7.78
CA ILE A 209 20.42 -16.86 -8.90
C ILE A 209 21.85 -16.74 -9.42
N LYS A 210 22.55 -17.87 -9.47
CA LYS A 210 23.95 -17.95 -9.91
C LYS A 210 24.10 -18.40 -11.36
N THR A 211 23.01 -18.89 -11.94
CA THR A 211 22.95 -19.48 -13.27
C THR A 211 22.92 -18.38 -14.34
N GLU A 212 23.63 -18.56 -15.44
CA GLU A 212 23.60 -17.66 -16.63
C GLU A 212 22.25 -17.73 -17.39
N ALA A 213 21.24 -18.39 -16.84
CA ALA A 213 19.93 -18.53 -17.45
C ALA A 213 19.36 -17.14 -17.74
N VAL A 214 19.23 -16.81 -19.02
CA VAL A 214 18.74 -15.50 -19.49
C VAL A 214 17.22 -15.39 -19.34
N ASP A 215 16.53 -16.52 -19.19
CA ASP A 215 15.07 -16.65 -19.17
C ASP A 215 14.47 -16.52 -17.76
N ASP A 216 13.48 -15.63 -17.61
CA ASP A 216 12.70 -15.37 -16.39
C ASP A 216 11.96 -16.60 -15.86
N LEU A 217 11.53 -17.48 -16.76
CA LEU A 217 10.74 -18.67 -16.41
C LEU A 217 11.58 -19.69 -15.64
N ARG A 218 12.76 -20.04 -16.16
CA ARG A 218 13.67 -21.00 -15.52
C ARG A 218 14.13 -20.52 -14.15
N MET A 219 14.32 -19.22 -14.04
CA MET A 219 14.70 -18.59 -12.78
C MET A 219 13.60 -18.71 -11.72
N MET A 220 12.35 -18.45 -12.10
CA MET A 220 11.22 -18.64 -11.21
C MET A 220 11.10 -20.10 -10.73
N GLN A 221 11.29 -21.07 -11.65
CA GLN A 221 11.31 -22.49 -11.30
C GLN A 221 12.44 -22.83 -10.30
N GLU A 222 13.67 -22.31 -10.49
CA GLU A 222 14.78 -22.51 -9.55
C GLU A 222 14.43 -21.97 -8.15
N VAL A 223 13.87 -20.76 -8.09
CA VAL A 223 13.50 -20.09 -6.83
C VAL A 223 12.42 -20.88 -6.10
N VAL A 224 11.35 -21.30 -6.81
CA VAL A 224 10.27 -22.11 -6.23
C VAL A 224 10.81 -23.44 -5.74
N GLN A 225 11.63 -24.14 -6.54
CA GLN A 225 12.22 -25.42 -6.13
C GLN A 225 13.08 -25.29 -4.86
N ARG A 226 13.85 -24.21 -4.75
CA ARG A 226 14.65 -23.93 -3.54
C ARG A 226 13.80 -23.55 -2.34
N TRP A 227 12.67 -22.89 -2.57
CA TRP A 227 11.69 -22.59 -1.53
C TRP A 227 11.05 -23.88 -1.02
N LEU A 228 10.56 -24.76 -1.90
CA LEU A 228 9.94 -26.06 -1.56
C LEU A 228 10.81 -26.88 -0.59
N LYS A 229 12.11 -26.97 -0.85
CA LYS A 229 13.07 -27.73 -0.02
C LYS A 229 13.22 -27.24 1.43
N ARG A 230 12.66 -26.07 1.76
CA ARG A 230 12.79 -25.41 3.06
C ARG A 230 11.45 -25.17 3.74
N GLN A 231 10.37 -25.75 3.21
CA GLN A 231 9.03 -25.58 3.77
C GLN A 231 8.72 -26.69 4.76
N GLU A 232 8.24 -26.29 5.94
CA GLU A 232 7.66 -27.16 6.97
C GLU A 232 6.13 -27.11 6.94
N GLU A 233 5.57 -26.00 6.44
CA GLU A 233 4.15 -25.72 6.32
C GLU A 233 3.85 -25.25 4.88
N TRP A 234 2.67 -25.60 4.37
CA TRP A 234 2.23 -25.21 3.04
C TRP A 234 1.39 -23.92 3.08
N PRO A 235 1.45 -23.08 2.04
CA PRO A 235 0.58 -21.92 1.94
C PRO A 235 -0.84 -22.32 1.57
N ASP A 236 -1.80 -21.47 1.91
CA ASP A 236 -3.16 -21.54 1.37
C ASP A 236 -3.21 -21.07 -0.08
N LEU A 237 -2.23 -20.25 -0.49
CA LEU A 237 -2.04 -19.82 -1.87
C LEU A 237 -0.56 -19.50 -2.16
N LEU A 238 -0.03 -20.10 -3.23
CA LEU A 238 1.20 -19.65 -3.87
C LEU A 238 0.86 -18.69 -5.02
N LEU A 239 1.24 -17.42 -4.88
CA LEU A 239 0.95 -16.36 -5.84
C LEU A 239 2.22 -15.95 -6.61
N LEU A 240 2.14 -15.86 -7.92
CA LEU A 240 3.24 -15.40 -8.78
C LEU A 240 2.96 -14.00 -9.32
N ASP A 241 3.94 -13.08 -9.25
CA ASP A 241 3.92 -11.86 -10.04
C ASP A 241 4.29 -12.23 -11.49
N GLY A 242 3.27 -12.46 -12.31
CA GLY A 242 3.44 -13.06 -13.63
C GLY A 242 2.12 -13.39 -14.31
N GLY A 243 2.22 -13.98 -15.51
CA GLY A 243 1.08 -14.36 -16.32
C GLY A 243 0.85 -15.87 -16.38
N LYS A 244 0.00 -16.29 -17.32
CA LYS A 244 -0.34 -17.70 -17.59
C LYS A 244 0.89 -18.59 -17.84
N VAL A 245 1.92 -18.05 -18.50
CA VAL A 245 3.14 -18.81 -18.82
C VAL A 245 3.90 -19.15 -17.53
N HIS A 246 4.12 -18.16 -16.64
CA HIS A 246 4.73 -18.38 -15.32
C HIS A 246 3.98 -19.45 -14.52
N LEU A 247 2.64 -19.38 -14.52
CA LEU A 247 1.78 -20.34 -13.84
C LEU A 247 1.99 -21.78 -14.37
N SER A 248 2.04 -21.95 -15.69
CA SER A 248 2.24 -23.28 -16.30
C SER A 248 3.59 -23.87 -15.90
N HIS A 249 4.66 -23.07 -15.96
CA HIS A 249 6.02 -23.53 -15.64
C HIS A 249 6.18 -23.89 -14.16
N VAL A 250 5.62 -23.09 -13.26
CA VAL A 250 5.68 -23.37 -11.82
C VAL A 250 4.90 -24.64 -11.49
N ASN A 251 3.72 -24.85 -12.09
CA ASN A 251 2.96 -26.08 -11.86
C ASN A 251 3.71 -27.34 -12.33
N SER A 252 4.37 -27.31 -13.49
CA SER A 252 5.25 -28.42 -13.90
C SER A 252 6.36 -28.68 -12.87
N THR A 253 6.95 -27.64 -12.30
CA THR A 253 7.93 -27.80 -11.20
C THR A 253 7.30 -28.41 -9.95
N LEU A 254 6.06 -28.07 -9.60
CA LEU A 254 5.37 -28.68 -8.45
C LEU A 254 5.06 -30.16 -8.69
N GLU A 255 4.68 -30.53 -9.93
CA GLU A 255 4.47 -31.93 -10.34
C GLU A 255 5.76 -32.74 -10.24
N GLU A 256 6.87 -32.24 -10.79
CA GLU A 256 8.19 -32.88 -10.72
C GLU A 256 8.68 -33.09 -9.29
N ASN A 257 8.29 -32.21 -8.35
CA ASN A 257 8.66 -32.32 -6.94
C ASN A 257 7.60 -33.06 -6.09
N GLY A 258 6.56 -33.63 -6.71
CA GLY A 258 5.55 -34.45 -6.02
C GLY A 258 4.65 -33.68 -5.05
N VAL A 259 4.52 -32.36 -5.23
CA VAL A 259 3.73 -31.46 -4.37
C VAL A 259 2.56 -30.81 -5.11
N SER A 260 2.30 -31.22 -6.35
CA SER A 260 1.12 -30.78 -7.11
C SER A 260 -0.18 -31.10 -6.36
N GLY A 261 -1.13 -30.17 -6.39
CA GLY A 261 -2.42 -30.29 -5.69
C GLY A 261 -2.37 -30.16 -4.17
N ARG A 262 -1.21 -29.93 -3.55
CA ARG A 262 -1.10 -29.70 -2.09
C ARG A 262 -1.66 -28.36 -1.64
N PHE A 263 -1.57 -27.36 -2.50
CA PHE A 263 -2.04 -26.01 -2.27
C PHE A 263 -2.38 -25.35 -3.62
N PRO A 264 -3.33 -24.39 -3.65
CA PRO A 264 -3.62 -23.58 -4.82
C PRO A 264 -2.42 -22.76 -5.32
N VAL A 265 -2.31 -22.62 -6.64
CA VAL A 265 -1.30 -21.78 -7.29
C VAL A 265 -2.00 -20.82 -8.25
N ALA A 266 -1.63 -19.54 -8.19
CA ALA A 266 -2.15 -18.53 -9.08
C ALA A 266 -1.05 -17.57 -9.56
N ALA A 267 -1.30 -16.89 -10.67
CA ALA A 267 -0.47 -15.80 -11.17
C ALA A 267 -1.30 -14.53 -11.33
N LEU A 268 -0.75 -13.38 -10.93
CA LEU A 268 -1.44 -12.09 -11.00
C LEU A 268 -0.73 -11.15 -11.98
N ALA A 269 -1.37 -10.87 -13.10
CA ALA A 269 -0.82 -10.01 -14.15
C ALA A 269 -1.04 -8.52 -13.85
N LYS A 270 0.00 -7.69 -14.02
CA LYS A 270 0.01 -6.26 -13.64
C LYS A 270 -0.92 -5.35 -14.44
N LYS A 271 -1.09 -5.56 -15.75
CA LYS A 271 -1.83 -4.60 -16.62
C LYS A 271 -3.32 -4.57 -16.34
N GLU A 272 -3.91 -5.74 -16.08
CA GLU A 272 -5.36 -5.91 -16.01
C GLU A 272 -5.81 -6.43 -14.63
N GLU A 273 -4.89 -6.50 -13.66
CA GLU A 273 -5.14 -7.09 -12.34
C GLU A 273 -5.87 -8.45 -12.44
N THR A 274 -5.43 -9.26 -13.42
CA THR A 274 -6.09 -10.52 -13.77
C THR A 274 -5.43 -11.67 -13.04
N LEU A 275 -6.23 -12.40 -12.26
CA LEU A 275 -5.85 -13.62 -11.58
C LEU A 275 -5.99 -14.81 -12.53
N TRP A 276 -4.90 -15.51 -12.75
CA TRP A 276 -4.82 -16.73 -13.55
C TRP A 276 -4.70 -17.95 -12.65
N ARG A 277 -5.46 -19.00 -12.95
CA ARG A 277 -5.42 -20.32 -12.32
C ARG A 277 -5.48 -21.40 -13.40
N ILE A 278 -4.99 -22.60 -13.09
CA ILE A 278 -5.05 -23.74 -14.04
C ILE A 278 -6.48 -24.29 -14.14
N ASP A 279 -7.19 -24.28 -13.02
CA ASP A 279 -8.48 -24.92 -12.81
C ASP A 279 -9.66 -23.96 -12.93
N ALA A 280 -9.43 -22.69 -13.33
CA ALA A 280 -10.47 -21.68 -13.42
C ALA A 280 -10.20 -20.67 -14.56
N GLU A 281 -11.28 -20.06 -15.04
CA GLU A 281 -11.21 -18.95 -15.99
C GLU A 281 -10.51 -17.73 -15.38
N PRO A 282 -9.80 -16.91 -16.18
CA PRO A 282 -9.12 -15.72 -15.68
C PRO A 282 -10.13 -14.70 -15.12
N VAL A 283 -9.84 -14.16 -13.94
CA VAL A 283 -10.73 -13.21 -13.25
C VAL A 283 -10.05 -11.87 -13.05
N VAL A 284 -10.68 -10.79 -13.50
CA VAL A 284 -10.25 -9.42 -13.18
C VAL A 284 -10.61 -9.13 -11.72
N LEU A 285 -9.60 -8.80 -10.92
CA LEU A 285 -9.77 -8.62 -9.49
C LEU A 285 -10.53 -7.32 -9.16
N ASP A 286 -11.49 -7.44 -8.24
CA ASP A 286 -12.20 -6.29 -7.65
C ASP A 286 -11.65 -5.92 -6.26
N ARG A 287 -12.26 -4.91 -5.65
CA ARG A 287 -11.91 -4.40 -4.31
C ARG A 287 -11.92 -5.44 -3.19
N ARG A 288 -12.72 -6.51 -3.30
CA ARG A 288 -12.79 -7.59 -2.30
C ARG A 288 -11.57 -8.51 -2.39
N SER A 289 -10.87 -8.48 -3.52
CA SER A 289 -9.67 -9.28 -3.80
C SER A 289 -8.36 -8.56 -3.49
N ARG A 290 -8.43 -7.40 -2.83
CA ARG A 290 -7.29 -6.48 -2.65
C ARG A 290 -6.13 -7.09 -1.88
N VAL A 291 -6.34 -8.14 -1.09
CA VAL A 291 -5.26 -8.88 -0.41
C VAL A 291 -4.25 -9.49 -1.40
N LEU A 292 -4.72 -9.97 -2.56
CA LEU A 292 -3.87 -10.57 -3.59
C LEU A 292 -3.01 -9.51 -4.29
N ILE A 293 -3.62 -8.37 -4.60
CA ILE A 293 -2.92 -7.18 -5.11
C ILE A 293 -1.90 -6.69 -4.08
N HIS A 294 -2.27 -6.67 -2.80
CA HIS A 294 -1.37 -6.28 -1.72
C HIS A 294 -0.16 -7.21 -1.61
N ALA A 295 -0.37 -8.53 -1.72
CA ALA A 295 0.70 -9.52 -1.70
C ALA A 295 1.71 -9.29 -2.84
N ARG A 296 1.20 -9.08 -4.07
CA ARG A 296 2.05 -8.77 -5.24
C ARG A 296 2.80 -7.45 -5.06
N ASP A 297 2.10 -6.37 -4.70
CA ASP A 297 2.74 -5.05 -4.53
C ASP A 297 3.79 -5.07 -3.41
N GLU A 298 3.58 -5.86 -2.35
CA GLU A 298 4.54 -6.06 -1.28
C GLU A 298 5.76 -6.88 -1.74
N ALA A 299 5.57 -7.91 -2.57
CA ALA A 299 6.64 -8.66 -3.22
C ALA A 299 7.51 -7.73 -4.06
N HIS A 300 6.85 -6.95 -4.93
CA HIS A 300 7.48 -5.96 -5.79
C HIS A 300 8.23 -4.89 -5.00
N ARG A 301 7.64 -4.39 -3.90
CA ARG A 301 8.29 -3.43 -3.00
C ARG A 301 9.52 -4.03 -2.33
N PHE A 302 9.43 -5.27 -1.87
CA PHE A 302 10.51 -5.95 -1.16
C PHE A 302 11.71 -6.20 -2.07
N VAL A 303 11.46 -6.74 -3.26
CA VAL A 303 12.46 -6.93 -4.32
C VAL A 303 13.13 -5.60 -4.65
N ASN A 304 12.37 -4.55 -5.01
CA ASN A 304 12.92 -3.23 -5.33
C ASN A 304 13.73 -2.60 -4.19
N THR A 305 13.33 -2.84 -2.94
CA THR A 305 14.07 -2.35 -1.77
C THR A 305 15.39 -3.10 -1.58
N TYR A 306 15.40 -4.42 -1.82
CA TYR A 306 16.62 -5.21 -1.86
C TYR A 306 17.56 -4.72 -2.97
N HIS A 307 17.04 -4.42 -4.16
CA HIS A 307 17.81 -3.80 -5.25
C HIS A 307 18.44 -2.48 -4.84
N ARG A 308 17.67 -1.57 -4.23
CA ARG A 308 18.19 -0.26 -3.79
C ARG A 308 19.29 -0.41 -2.75
N LYS A 309 19.10 -1.26 -1.74
CA LYS A 309 20.12 -1.52 -0.70
C LYS A 309 21.37 -2.18 -1.26
N ARG A 310 21.25 -3.06 -2.27
CA ARG A 310 22.42 -3.63 -2.95
C ARG A 310 23.08 -2.68 -3.92
N ARG A 311 22.35 -1.80 -4.60
CA ARG A 311 22.96 -0.70 -5.37
C ARG A 311 23.72 0.26 -4.47
N SER A 312 23.19 0.60 -3.29
CA SER A 312 23.92 1.45 -2.35
C SER A 312 25.13 0.75 -1.70
N LYS A 313 25.13 -0.59 -1.60
CA LYS A 313 26.25 -1.37 -1.04
C LYS A 313 27.26 -1.89 -2.07
N GLY A 314 26.82 -2.17 -3.29
CA GLY A 314 27.64 -2.64 -4.42
C GLY A 314 28.03 -1.52 -5.38
N GLY A 315 27.49 -0.32 -5.19
CA GLY A 315 27.78 0.87 -5.98
C GLY A 315 29.02 1.64 -5.57
N LEU A 316 29.71 1.30 -4.47
CA LEU A 316 31.02 1.85 -4.14
C LEU A 316 31.85 0.80 -3.38
N LYS A 317 32.63 -0.02 -4.09
CA LYS A 317 34.07 0.19 -3.95
C LYS A 317 34.34 1.33 -4.92
N SER A 318 34.38 2.56 -4.41
CA SER A 318 34.83 3.67 -5.24
C SER A 318 36.22 3.28 -5.75
N PRO A 319 36.59 3.45 -7.03
CA PRO A 319 38.00 3.32 -7.44
C PRO A 319 38.92 4.13 -6.51
N LEU A 320 38.41 5.27 -6.05
CA LEU A 320 39.01 6.13 -5.03
C LEU A 320 39.31 5.46 -3.66
N GLU A 321 38.64 4.38 -3.28
CA GLU A 321 38.93 3.66 -2.02
C GLU A 321 40.25 2.87 -2.10
N GLU A 322 40.74 2.58 -3.30
CA GLU A 322 42.02 1.90 -3.53
C GLU A 322 43.21 2.89 -3.53
N VAL A 323 42.93 4.19 -3.58
CA VAL A 323 43.95 5.24 -3.50
C VAL A 323 44.41 5.37 -2.04
N GLU A 324 45.59 4.85 -1.73
CA GLU A 324 46.16 4.96 -0.39
C GLU A 324 46.27 6.44 0.06
N GLY A 325 45.87 6.71 1.31
CA GLY A 325 45.77 8.08 1.86
C GLY A 325 44.43 8.79 1.59
N LEU A 326 43.52 8.16 0.84
CA LEU A 326 42.19 8.67 0.55
C LEU A 326 41.10 7.95 1.38
N GLY A 327 40.84 8.46 2.59
CA GLY A 327 39.79 7.93 3.46
C GLY A 327 38.38 8.40 3.08
N ALA A 328 37.35 7.71 3.59
CA ALA A 328 35.93 7.93 3.28
C ALA A 328 35.47 9.41 3.36
N LYS A 329 35.98 10.20 4.34
CA LYS A 329 35.66 11.64 4.46
C LYS A 329 36.15 12.46 3.26
N LYS A 330 37.33 12.17 2.74
CA LYS A 330 37.91 12.86 1.58
C LYS A 330 37.21 12.44 0.28
N ILE A 331 36.83 11.17 0.16
CA ILE A 331 36.02 10.66 -0.98
C ILE A 331 34.68 11.37 -1.04
N GLN A 332 33.97 11.51 0.09
CA GLN A 332 32.71 12.25 0.15
C GLN A 332 32.89 13.74 -0.20
N SER A 333 33.98 14.36 0.25
CA SER A 333 34.32 15.75 -0.07
C SER A 333 34.51 15.94 -1.58
N LEU A 334 35.28 15.05 -2.22
CA LEU A 334 35.51 15.04 -3.67
C LEU A 334 34.22 14.86 -4.46
N LEU A 335 33.42 13.84 -4.12
CA LEU A 335 32.15 13.57 -4.80
C LEU A 335 31.18 14.75 -4.69
N ARG A 336 31.16 15.44 -3.55
CA ARG A 336 30.33 16.64 -3.35
C ARG A 336 30.84 17.83 -4.15
N HIS A 337 32.16 18.00 -4.23
CA HIS A 337 32.79 19.11 -4.95
C HIS A 337 32.58 18.99 -6.47
N PHE A 338 32.74 17.79 -7.02
CA PHE A 338 32.67 17.52 -8.47
C PHE A 338 31.30 17.02 -8.95
N GLY A 339 30.31 16.91 -8.07
CA GLY A 339 28.95 16.49 -8.44
C GLY A 339 28.81 15.01 -8.82
N GLY A 340 29.75 14.16 -8.40
CA GLY A 340 29.77 12.71 -8.65
C GLY A 340 31.05 12.23 -9.32
N MET A 341 31.16 10.91 -9.54
CA MET A 341 32.38 10.26 -10.03
C MET A 341 32.81 10.75 -11.41
N LYS A 342 31.85 10.97 -12.32
CA LYS A 342 32.14 11.49 -13.68
C LYS A 342 32.81 12.86 -13.64
N GLY A 343 32.48 13.72 -12.67
CA GLY A 343 33.12 15.01 -12.54
C GLY A 343 34.59 14.89 -12.12
N ILE A 344 34.93 13.85 -11.35
CA ILE A 344 36.30 13.57 -10.90
C ILE A 344 37.14 12.98 -12.05
N GLU A 345 36.55 12.11 -12.87
CA GLU A 345 37.21 11.52 -14.06
C GLU A 345 37.57 12.54 -15.15
N HIS A 346 36.94 13.73 -15.15
CA HIS A 346 37.27 14.78 -16.13
C HIS A 346 38.07 15.93 -15.48
N ALA A 347 38.36 15.85 -14.19
CA ALA A 347 39.06 16.88 -13.46
C ALA A 347 40.57 16.76 -13.67
N THR A 348 41.21 17.90 -13.93
CA THR A 348 42.66 18.01 -13.98
C THR A 348 43.28 17.89 -12.58
N ILE A 349 44.58 17.56 -12.50
CA ILE A 349 45.32 17.52 -11.22
C ILE A 349 45.18 18.84 -10.44
N ALA A 350 45.17 19.98 -11.14
CA ALA A 350 45.02 21.30 -10.53
C ALA A 350 43.63 21.48 -9.90
N GLU A 351 42.56 21.05 -10.57
CA GLU A 351 41.20 21.10 -10.06
C GLU A 351 41.00 20.15 -8.87
N LEU A 352 41.54 18.92 -8.95
CA LEU A 352 41.49 17.96 -7.86
C LEU A 352 42.15 18.50 -6.58
N ALA A 353 43.22 19.29 -6.71
CA ALA A 353 43.92 19.91 -5.58
C ALA A 353 43.16 21.08 -4.92
N ILE A 354 42.08 21.58 -5.53
CA ILE A 354 41.22 22.62 -4.95
C ILE A 354 40.21 22.01 -3.95
N ALA A 355 39.93 20.70 -4.08
CA ALA A 355 38.95 20.03 -3.23
C ALA A 355 39.40 20.01 -1.75
N PRO A 356 38.49 20.27 -0.79
CA PRO A 356 38.85 20.34 0.62
C PRO A 356 39.49 19.04 1.13
N GLY A 357 40.72 19.16 1.64
CA GLY A 357 41.50 18.04 2.19
C GLY A 357 42.32 17.25 1.16
N ILE A 358 42.38 17.70 -0.09
CA ILE A 358 43.18 17.10 -1.17
C ILE A 358 44.35 18.03 -1.51
N GLY A 359 45.56 17.68 -1.04
CA GLY A 359 46.79 18.39 -1.42
C GLY A 359 47.31 17.95 -2.79
N LYS A 360 48.32 18.66 -3.33
CA LYS A 360 48.92 18.39 -4.64
C LYS A 360 49.38 16.93 -4.83
N SER A 361 49.98 16.32 -3.79
CA SER A 361 50.43 14.92 -3.84
C SER A 361 49.28 13.91 -3.92
N LEU A 362 48.18 14.18 -3.21
CA LEU A 362 47.00 13.31 -3.23
C LEU A 362 46.20 13.48 -4.53
N ALA A 363 46.13 14.70 -5.07
CA ALA A 363 45.53 14.99 -6.36
C ALA A 363 46.24 14.25 -7.50
N ALA A 364 47.58 14.24 -7.52
CA ALA A 364 48.35 13.50 -8.51
C ALA A 364 48.07 11.99 -8.45
N ARG A 365 48.06 11.41 -7.24
CA ARG A 365 47.74 9.98 -7.02
C ARG A 365 46.31 9.62 -7.44
N ILE A 366 45.34 10.51 -7.19
CA ILE A 366 43.96 10.31 -7.64
C ILE A 366 43.91 10.32 -9.16
N TYR A 367 44.57 11.28 -9.80
CA TYR A 367 44.58 11.41 -11.25
C TYR A 367 45.21 10.19 -11.93
N GLU A 368 46.38 9.74 -11.45
CA GLU A 368 47.11 8.55 -11.94
C GLU A 368 46.33 7.24 -11.73
N HIS A 369 45.46 7.17 -10.73
CA HIS A 369 44.64 5.99 -10.52
C HIS A 369 43.39 5.96 -11.41
N LEU A 370 42.96 7.12 -11.93
CA LEU A 370 41.72 7.26 -12.72
C LEU A 370 41.97 7.43 -14.22
N HIS A 371 43.19 7.79 -14.63
CA HIS A 371 43.64 8.01 -16.01
C HIS A 371 44.91 7.22 -16.26
#